data_AF-A0A9P5NEW1-F1
#
_entry.id   AF-A0A9P5NEW1-F1
#
_cell.length_a   1.000
_cell.length_b   1.000
_cell.length_c   1.000
_cell.angle_alpha   90.00
_cell.angle_beta   90.00
_cell.angle_gamma   90.00
#
_symmetry.space_group_name_H-M   'P 1'
#
loop_
_entity.id
_entity.type
_entity.pdbx_description
1 polymer ?
#
loop_
_entity_poly.entity_id
_entity_poly.type
_entity_poly.pdbx_seq_one_letter_code
_entity_poly.pdbx_strand_id
1 'polypeptide(L)'
;MSLQHSKNYIHLSEDDTLPLFTTSFMSTAGDKNQSPALYLLGGKPLDKRARSCFERRRGGHAHPFLQGCAHDLAGWIVLSAILEREDPVDSLRGWTSSVRRVAQLKRKYPDFKFLDVRGNLNTRMAKLDAPDGPYAALVLAKAGLVRLGWGDRISSDISPPTLFHAVSQGALAIEVRSDDTEALELCKKIAHREDAVSLLELRAAL
;
A
#
# COMPACT_ATOMS: atom_id res chain seq x y z
N MET A 1 -7.86 -25.70 -7.61
CA MET A 1 -7.49 -25.11 -6.30
C MET A 1 -8.53 -24.06 -5.96
N SER A 2 -9.47 -24.39 -5.07
CA SER A 2 -10.73 -23.66 -4.86
C SER A 2 -10.50 -22.31 -4.18
N LEU A 3 -11.01 -21.24 -4.79
CA LEU A 3 -11.12 -19.92 -4.17
C LEU A 3 -12.22 -19.98 -3.10
N GLN A 4 -11.86 -19.96 -1.82
CA GLN A 4 -12.84 -19.71 -0.75
C GLN A 4 -13.33 -18.26 -0.88
N HIS A 5 -14.57 -18.10 -1.34
CA HIS A 5 -15.26 -16.81 -1.37
C HIS A 5 -16.11 -16.69 -0.10
N SER A 6 -15.59 -16.03 0.94
CA SER A 6 -16.48 -15.47 1.96
C SER A 6 -17.00 -14.13 1.44
N LYS A 7 -18.25 -14.10 0.97
CA LYS A 7 -18.92 -12.82 0.65
C LYS A 7 -19.31 -12.16 1.97
N ASN A 8 -18.59 -11.11 2.36
CA ASN A 8 -19.00 -10.25 3.46
C ASN A 8 -19.69 -9.02 2.84
N TYR A 9 -20.98 -8.88 3.14
CA TYR A 9 -21.75 -7.69 2.80
C TYR A 9 -21.47 -6.62 3.86
N ILE A 10 -21.06 -5.42 3.42
CA ILE A 10 -20.97 -4.26 4.30
C ILE A 10 -22.16 -3.38 3.94
N HIS A 11 -23.19 -3.38 4.80
CA HIS A 11 -24.27 -2.39 4.71
C HIS A 11 -23.72 -1.08 5.24
N LEU A 12 -23.42 -0.14 4.33
CA LEU A 12 -22.87 1.18 4.68
C LEU A 12 -23.97 2.19 5.07
N SER A 13 -25.26 1.87 4.83
CA SER A 13 -26.43 2.64 5.29
C SER A 13 -27.72 1.81 5.17
N GLU A 14 -28.79 2.24 5.84
CA GLU A 14 -30.18 1.76 5.66
C GLU A 14 -30.91 2.47 4.49
N ASP A 15 -30.17 3.23 3.68
CA ASP A 15 -30.72 4.03 2.59
C ASP A 15 -30.62 3.26 1.27
N ASP A 16 -31.75 2.68 0.83
CA ASP A 16 -31.89 1.90 -0.40
C ASP A 16 -31.58 2.70 -1.69
N THR A 17 -31.33 4.01 -1.58
CA THR A 17 -30.95 4.86 -2.71
C THR A 17 -29.44 4.88 -3.00
N LEU A 18 -28.61 4.35 -2.10
CA LEU A 18 -27.15 4.30 -2.28
C LEU A 18 -26.69 3.02 -2.98
N PRO A 19 -25.62 3.08 -3.80
CA PRO A 19 -25.10 1.91 -4.48
C PRO A 19 -24.61 0.85 -3.48
N LEU A 20 -25.04 -0.40 -3.68
CA LEU A 20 -24.64 -1.52 -2.85
C LEU A 20 -23.23 -2.01 -3.26
N PHE A 21 -22.29 -1.98 -2.32
CA PHE A 21 -20.94 -2.48 -2.55
C PHE A 21 -20.76 -3.90 -1.99
N THR A 22 -20.09 -4.76 -2.76
CA THR A 22 -19.63 -6.07 -2.28
C THR A 22 -18.11 -6.07 -2.20
N THR A 23 -17.56 -6.58 -1.11
CA THR A 23 -16.11 -6.76 -0.96
C THR A 23 -15.69 -8.19 -1.26
N SER A 24 -14.54 -8.35 -1.91
CA SER A 24 -13.89 -9.65 -2.08
C SER A 24 -12.42 -9.52 -1.71
N PHE A 25 -11.90 -10.52 -1.00
CA PHE A 25 -10.52 -10.53 -0.52
C PHE A 25 -9.70 -11.53 -1.32
N MET A 26 -8.45 -11.17 -1.61
CA MET A 26 -7.52 -12.01 -2.36
C MET A 26 -6.15 -12.02 -1.71
N SER A 27 -5.43 -13.13 -1.85
CA SER A 27 -4.04 -13.27 -1.41
C SER A 27 -3.08 -13.21 -2.61
N THR A 28 -2.15 -12.27 -2.53
CA THR A 28 -1.16 -11.98 -3.56
C THR A 28 0.09 -12.87 -3.40
N ALA A 29 1.05 -12.75 -4.33
CA ALA A 29 2.32 -13.47 -4.18
C ALA A 29 3.14 -12.95 -2.99
N GLY A 30 3.02 -11.65 -2.68
CA GLY A 30 3.70 -11.03 -1.54
C GLY A 30 3.23 -11.54 -0.19
N ASP A 31 1.96 -11.91 -0.08
CA ASP A 31 1.41 -12.50 1.14
C ASP A 31 1.97 -13.90 1.41
N LYS A 32 2.21 -14.67 0.34
CA LYS A 32 2.64 -16.07 0.40
C LYS A 32 4.15 -16.25 0.53
N ASN A 33 4.95 -15.30 0.06
CA ASN A 33 6.41 -15.41 0.08
C ASN A 33 7.06 -14.36 0.99
N GLN A 34 7.25 -14.72 2.25
CA GLN A 34 7.80 -13.84 3.28
C GLN A 34 9.27 -14.14 3.64
N SER A 35 9.89 -15.14 3.01
CA SER A 35 11.21 -15.66 3.43
C SER A 35 12.41 -14.84 2.90
N PRO A 36 12.54 -14.55 1.59
CA PRO A 36 13.68 -13.75 1.10
C PRO A 36 13.46 -12.23 1.30
N ALA A 37 14.57 -11.49 1.39
CA ALA A 37 14.55 -10.03 1.43
C ALA A 37 13.87 -9.44 0.18
N LEU A 38 13.21 -8.27 0.32
CA LEU A 38 12.36 -7.71 -0.74
C LEU A 38 13.11 -7.44 -2.05
N TYR A 39 14.37 -7.00 -1.95
CA TYR A 39 15.19 -6.68 -3.13
C TYR A 39 15.64 -7.93 -3.91
N LEU A 40 15.63 -9.11 -3.28
CA LEU A 40 15.95 -10.39 -3.94
C LEU A 40 14.79 -10.92 -4.80
N LEU A 41 13.58 -10.40 -4.61
CA LEU A 41 12.37 -10.86 -5.31
C LEU A 41 12.21 -10.27 -6.73
N GLY A 42 13.18 -9.48 -7.20
CA GLY A 42 13.32 -9.10 -8.60
C GLY A 42 12.13 -8.35 -9.19
N GLY A 43 11.94 -7.08 -8.80
CA GLY A 43 11.30 -5.99 -9.54
C GLY A 43 9.87 -6.14 -10.10
N LYS A 44 9.29 -7.34 -10.15
CA LYS A 44 7.95 -7.57 -10.68
C LYS A 44 6.95 -7.13 -9.62
N PRO A 45 5.92 -6.33 -9.96
CA PRO A 45 4.90 -5.95 -9.00
C PRO A 45 4.33 -7.23 -8.38
N LEU A 46 4.38 -7.30 -7.05
CA LEU A 46 3.97 -8.46 -6.24
C LEU A 46 2.47 -8.80 -6.37
N ASP A 47 1.75 -8.00 -7.15
CA ASP A 47 0.30 -7.98 -7.27
C ASP A 47 -0.25 -8.39 -8.65
N LYS A 48 0.45 -9.26 -9.37
CA LYS A 48 -0.09 -9.82 -10.63
C LYS A 48 -1.41 -10.58 -10.45
N ARG A 49 -1.74 -11.01 -9.23
CA ARG A 49 -2.94 -11.82 -8.95
C ARG A 49 -4.23 -11.00 -8.86
N ALA A 50 -4.23 -9.82 -8.24
CA ALA A 50 -5.44 -8.97 -8.19
C ALA A 50 -5.96 -8.68 -9.61
N ARG A 51 -5.04 -8.47 -10.56
CA ARG A 51 -5.35 -8.22 -11.98
C ARG A 51 -6.08 -9.36 -12.67
N SER A 52 -5.74 -10.62 -12.37
CA SER A 52 -6.36 -11.79 -13.02
C SER A 52 -7.86 -11.96 -12.71
N CYS A 53 -8.36 -11.35 -11.64
CA CYS A 53 -9.79 -11.38 -11.31
C CYS A 53 -10.60 -10.43 -12.20
N PHE A 54 -10.02 -9.31 -12.62
CA PHE A 54 -10.66 -8.45 -13.60
C PHE A 54 -10.78 -9.13 -14.97
N GLU A 55 -9.75 -9.87 -15.41
CA GLU A 55 -9.77 -10.57 -16.71
C GLU A 55 -10.91 -11.58 -16.83
N ARG A 56 -11.31 -12.22 -15.73
CA ARG A 56 -12.36 -13.25 -15.77
C ARG A 56 -13.79 -12.70 -15.77
N ARG A 57 -13.99 -11.37 -15.74
CA ARG A 57 -15.30 -10.71 -15.54
C ARG A 57 -16.10 -11.27 -14.35
N ARG A 58 -15.43 -11.94 -13.41
CA ARG A 58 -16.06 -12.56 -12.25
C ARG A 58 -16.07 -11.56 -11.10
N GLY A 59 -17.05 -10.66 -11.13
CA GLY A 59 -17.49 -9.86 -9.99
C GLY A 59 -16.44 -8.91 -9.41
N GLY A 60 -16.35 -7.71 -9.97
CA GLY A 60 -15.61 -6.59 -9.38
C GLY A 60 -15.44 -5.44 -10.38
N HIS A 61 -15.88 -4.25 -9.99
CA HIS A 61 -15.84 -3.02 -10.80
C HIS A 61 -14.62 -2.13 -10.48
N ALA A 62 -14.08 -2.26 -9.26
CA ALA A 62 -12.98 -1.43 -8.77
C ALA A 62 -12.08 -2.20 -7.78
N HIS A 63 -10.79 -1.85 -7.77
CA HIS A 63 -9.79 -2.40 -6.86
C HIS A 63 -9.00 -1.27 -6.19
N PRO A 64 -9.16 -1.07 -4.87
CA PRO A 64 -8.36 -0.12 -4.12
C PRO A 64 -6.96 -0.67 -3.89
N PHE A 65 -5.96 0.16 -4.15
CA PHE A 65 -4.55 -0.20 -4.10
C PHE A 65 -3.75 0.77 -3.23
N LEU A 66 -2.95 0.20 -2.33
CA LEU A 66 -2.04 0.89 -1.42
C LEU A 66 -0.63 0.83 -2.00
N GLN A 67 -0.06 1.99 -2.30
CA GLN A 67 1.38 2.21 -2.52
C GLN A 67 2.06 1.34 -3.60
N GLY A 68 2.40 1.95 -4.73
CA GLY A 68 3.15 1.31 -5.82
C GLY A 68 2.33 1.09 -7.08
N CYS A 69 1.81 2.17 -7.66
CA CYS A 69 1.21 2.12 -8.99
C CYS A 69 2.25 1.49 -9.92
N ALA A 70 1.91 0.33 -10.51
CA ALA A 70 2.77 -0.21 -11.55
C ALA A 70 2.86 0.83 -12.67
N HIS A 71 4.05 1.01 -13.22
CA HIS A 71 4.23 1.86 -14.40
C HIS A 71 3.50 1.26 -15.61
N ASP A 72 3.41 -0.07 -15.66
CA ASP A 72 2.67 -0.80 -16.68
C ASP A 72 1.33 -1.32 -16.13
N LEU A 73 0.26 -0.56 -16.42
CA LEU A 73 -1.10 -1.08 -16.38
C LEU A 73 -1.40 -1.80 -17.69
N ALA A 74 -2.17 -2.88 -17.63
CA ALA A 74 -2.71 -3.46 -18.84
C ALA A 74 -3.66 -2.43 -19.49
N GLY A 75 -3.71 -2.34 -20.83
CA GLY A 75 -4.48 -1.29 -21.52
C GLY A 75 -5.98 -1.25 -21.23
N TRP A 76 -6.52 -2.28 -20.56
CA TRP A 76 -7.92 -2.37 -20.13
C TRP A 76 -8.14 -2.03 -18.64
N ILE A 77 -7.09 -1.70 -17.88
CA ILE A 77 -7.15 -1.16 -16.51
C ILE A 77 -6.67 0.28 -16.53
N VAL A 78 -7.39 1.16 -15.82
CA VAL A 78 -7.01 2.56 -15.63
C VAL A 78 -6.94 2.90 -14.14
N LEU A 79 -6.04 3.82 -13.80
CA LEU A 79 -6.00 4.45 -12.49
C LEU A 79 -7.08 5.54 -12.45
N SER A 80 -8.23 5.26 -11.85
CA SER A 80 -9.40 6.14 -11.97
C SER A 80 -9.48 7.21 -10.89
N ALA A 81 -9.01 6.94 -9.68
CA ALA A 81 -9.01 7.91 -8.60
C ALA A 81 -7.76 7.77 -7.75
N ILE A 82 -7.26 8.91 -7.31
CA ILE A 82 -6.31 9.03 -6.20
C ILE A 82 -7.09 9.71 -5.09
N LEU A 83 -7.12 9.10 -3.90
CA LEU A 83 -7.79 9.67 -2.74
C LEU A 83 -6.88 10.67 -2.03
N GLU A 84 -7.46 11.43 -1.11
CA GLU A 84 -6.70 12.34 -0.24
C GLU A 84 -5.52 11.61 0.41
N ARG A 85 -4.35 12.24 0.33
CA ARG A 85 -3.09 11.65 0.71
C ARG A 85 -2.86 11.85 2.20
N GLU A 86 -2.67 10.74 2.89
CA GLU A 86 -2.23 10.74 4.28
C GLU A 86 -0.74 11.13 4.39
N ASP A 87 -0.33 11.62 5.56
CA ASP A 87 1.05 12.08 5.80
C ASP A 87 2.10 11.07 5.26
N PRO A 88 2.89 11.47 4.25
CA PRO A 88 3.78 10.56 3.54
C PRO A 88 5.06 10.25 4.30
N VAL A 89 5.34 10.87 5.45
CA VAL A 89 6.59 10.65 6.18
C VAL A 89 6.75 9.20 6.67
N ASP A 90 8.00 8.81 6.85
CA ASP A 90 8.35 7.58 7.56
C ASP A 90 8.40 7.87 9.08
N SER A 91 8.11 6.88 9.92
CA SER A 91 8.15 7.00 11.39
C SER A 91 9.21 6.08 12.04
N LEU A 92 9.69 6.51 13.22
CA LEU A 92 11.01 6.28 13.85
C LEU A 92 11.28 4.89 14.44
N ARG A 93 12.52 4.41 14.68
CA ARG A 93 13.88 4.57 14.11
C ARG A 93 14.57 3.23 14.35
N GLY A 94 14.64 2.38 13.35
CA GLY A 94 15.23 1.06 13.51
C GLY A 94 15.31 0.28 12.21
N TRP A 95 14.93 -0.98 12.28
CA TRP A 95 15.14 -1.97 11.24
C TRP A 95 14.10 -1.85 10.13
N THR A 96 14.52 -2.08 8.88
CA THR A 96 13.67 -1.94 7.70
C THR A 96 14.23 -2.76 6.55
N SER A 97 13.34 -3.39 5.78
CA SER A 97 13.67 -4.12 4.56
C SER A 97 13.58 -3.27 3.28
N SER A 98 13.32 -1.97 3.41
CA SER A 98 13.27 -1.04 2.28
C SER A 98 14.66 -0.55 1.91
N VAL A 99 15.13 -0.88 0.70
CA VAL A 99 16.43 -0.42 0.17
C VAL A 99 16.54 1.11 0.19
N ARG A 100 15.46 1.84 -0.14
CA ARG A 100 15.39 3.31 -0.06
C ARG A 100 15.75 3.80 1.33
N ARG A 101 15.09 3.23 2.36
CA ARG A 101 15.29 3.65 3.75
C ARG A 101 16.69 3.29 4.24
N VAL A 102 17.15 2.08 3.94
CA VAL A 102 18.50 1.62 4.31
C VAL A 102 19.57 2.52 3.70
N ALA A 103 19.49 2.83 2.40
CA ALA A 103 20.48 3.65 1.71
C ALA A 103 20.60 5.06 2.31
N GLN A 104 19.47 5.74 2.54
CA GLN A 104 19.46 7.09 3.10
C GLN A 104 19.90 7.12 4.57
N LEU A 105 19.43 6.16 5.38
CA LEU A 105 19.78 6.11 6.79
C LEU A 105 21.24 5.67 7.00
N LYS A 106 21.78 4.72 6.22
CA LYS A 106 23.21 4.35 6.29
C LYS A 106 24.12 5.52 5.93
N ARG A 107 23.73 6.36 4.96
CA ARG A 107 24.50 7.55 4.61
C ARG A 107 24.61 8.52 5.79
N LYS A 108 23.55 8.67 6.58
CA LYS A 108 23.51 9.59 7.73
C LYS A 108 24.02 8.95 9.04
N TYR A 109 23.85 7.64 9.18
CA TYR A 109 24.18 6.84 10.36
C TYR A 109 24.92 5.56 9.93
N PRO A 110 26.23 5.63 9.61
CA PRO A 110 26.98 4.51 9.04
C PRO A 110 27.11 3.31 9.98
N ASP A 111 27.12 3.55 11.29
CA ASP A 111 27.24 2.49 12.31
C ASP A 111 25.93 1.76 12.59
N PHE A 112 24.81 2.23 12.02
CA PHE A 112 23.52 1.57 12.19
C PHE A 112 23.54 0.25 11.42
N LYS A 113 23.33 -0.83 12.15
CA LYS A 113 23.02 -2.13 11.55
C LYS A 113 21.59 -2.04 10.98
N PHE A 114 21.37 -2.68 9.83
CA PHE A 114 20.03 -2.89 9.26
C PHE A 114 19.72 -4.40 9.14
N LEU A 115 18.54 -4.82 9.60
CA LEU A 115 18.02 -6.18 9.66
C LEU A 115 16.76 -6.17 8.83
N ASP A 116 16.61 -7.21 8.03
CA ASP A 116 15.41 -7.37 7.24
C ASP A 116 14.23 -7.76 8.13
N VAL A 117 13.08 -7.13 7.86
CA VAL A 117 11.80 -7.48 8.46
C VAL A 117 10.78 -7.71 7.34
N ARG A 118 10.13 -8.87 7.37
CA ARG A 118 9.14 -9.32 6.38
C ARG A 118 7.81 -9.64 7.05
N GLY A 119 6.76 -9.58 6.25
CA GLY A 119 5.37 -9.74 6.68
C GLY A 119 4.55 -8.46 6.51
N ASN A 120 3.24 -8.56 6.72
CA ASN A 120 2.32 -7.42 6.81
C ASN A 120 2.56 -6.60 8.10
N LEU A 121 1.86 -5.48 8.29
CA LEU A 121 2.12 -4.61 9.44
C LEU A 121 1.93 -5.34 10.79
N ASN A 122 0.85 -6.12 10.93
CA ASN A 122 0.57 -6.88 12.15
C ASN A 122 1.71 -7.82 12.53
N THR A 123 2.22 -8.61 11.58
CA THR A 123 3.33 -9.54 11.83
C THR A 123 4.64 -8.82 12.11
N ARG A 124 4.87 -7.63 11.53
CA ARG A 124 6.05 -6.81 11.85
C ARG A 124 5.97 -6.26 13.27
N MET A 125 4.82 -5.75 13.68
CA MET A 125 4.62 -5.25 15.04
C MET A 125 4.75 -6.38 16.07
N ALA A 126 4.17 -7.54 15.81
CA ALA A 126 4.34 -8.71 16.68
C ALA A 126 5.83 -9.13 16.85
N LYS A 127 6.65 -8.98 15.80
CA LYS A 127 8.10 -9.24 15.87
C LYS A 127 8.86 -8.18 16.66
N LEU A 128 8.39 -6.93 16.65
CA LEU A 128 8.93 -5.85 17.46
C LEU A 128 8.58 -6.03 18.94
N ASP A 129 7.36 -6.48 19.23
CA ASP A 129 6.84 -6.65 20.58
C ASP A 129 7.31 -7.96 21.25
N ALA A 130 7.90 -8.88 20.49
CA ALA A 130 8.43 -10.15 21.01
C ALA A 130 9.58 -9.87 22.00
N PRO A 131 9.51 -10.36 23.26
CA PRO A 131 10.52 -10.07 24.30
C PRO A 131 11.96 -10.44 23.89
N ASP A 132 12.13 -11.57 23.19
CA ASP A 132 13.42 -12.04 22.67
C ASP A 132 13.57 -11.76 21.16
N GLY A 133 12.82 -10.78 20.65
CA GLY A 133 12.85 -10.38 19.25
C GLY A 133 14.16 -9.67 18.89
N PRO A 134 14.67 -9.84 17.66
CA PRO A 134 15.94 -9.21 17.25
C PRO A 134 15.79 -7.71 16.93
N TYR A 135 14.59 -7.14 17.06
CA TYR A 135 14.26 -5.81 16.58
C TYR A 135 14.07 -4.83 17.75
N ALA A 136 15.01 -3.89 17.89
CA ALA A 136 14.88 -2.78 18.84
C ALA A 136 13.85 -1.71 18.40
N ALA A 137 13.66 -1.53 17.09
CA ALA A 137 12.73 -0.56 16.52
C ALA A 137 12.48 -0.88 15.04
N LEU A 138 11.44 -0.29 14.44
CA LEU A 138 11.10 -0.45 13.02
C LEU A 138 10.98 0.92 12.34
N VAL A 139 11.33 1.01 11.06
CA VAL A 139 10.97 2.18 10.23
C VAL A 139 9.81 1.84 9.32
N LEU A 140 8.66 2.47 9.56
CA LEU A 140 7.39 2.21 8.87
C LEU A 140 6.87 3.51 8.22
N ALA A 141 5.88 3.39 7.33
CA ALA A 141 5.19 4.57 6.80
C ALA A 141 4.15 5.02 7.83
N LYS A 142 4.13 6.30 8.18
CA LYS A 142 3.17 6.87 9.15
C LYS A 142 1.73 6.60 8.75
N ALA A 143 1.41 6.87 7.48
CA ALA A 143 0.09 6.62 6.92
C ALA A 143 -0.47 5.20 7.17
N GLY A 144 0.38 4.17 7.13
CA GLY A 144 -0.06 2.80 7.38
C GLY A 144 -0.43 2.54 8.84
N LEU A 145 0.28 3.18 9.79
CA LEU A 145 0.00 3.08 11.21
C LEU A 145 -1.27 3.87 11.58
N VAL A 146 -1.40 5.10 11.07
CA VAL A 146 -2.56 5.97 11.33
C VAL A 146 -3.85 5.30 10.85
N ARG A 147 -3.86 4.72 9.64
CA ARG A 147 -5.02 4.01 9.08
C ARG A 147 -5.47 2.78 9.87
N LEU A 148 -4.57 2.18 10.64
CA LEU A 148 -4.89 1.04 11.52
C LEU A 148 -5.22 1.49 12.96
N GLY A 149 -5.28 2.79 13.23
CA GLY A 149 -5.49 3.33 14.57
C GLY A 149 -4.29 3.16 15.49
N TRP A 150 -3.08 3.01 14.94
CA TRP A 150 -1.83 2.80 15.69
C TRP A 150 -0.96 4.06 15.75
N GLY A 151 -1.57 5.23 15.68
CA GLY A 151 -0.86 6.52 15.77
C GLY A 151 -0.03 6.63 17.05
N ASP A 152 -0.56 6.16 18.18
CA ASP A 152 0.08 6.23 19.50
C ASP A 152 1.36 5.38 19.61
N ARG A 153 1.55 4.43 18.68
CA ARG A 153 2.77 3.60 18.60
C ARG A 153 3.93 4.34 17.94
N ILE A 154 3.68 5.51 17.34
CA ILE A 154 4.70 6.29 16.64
C ILE A 154 5.57 7.02 17.67
N SER A 155 6.83 6.61 17.79
CA SER A 155 7.76 7.31 18.67
C SER A 155 8.16 8.69 18.13
N SER A 156 8.20 8.86 16.80
CA SER A 156 8.44 10.15 16.13
C SER A 156 8.42 10.02 14.61
N ASP A 157 8.37 11.18 13.94
CA ASP A 157 8.41 11.27 12.48
C ASP A 157 9.84 11.49 11.98
N ILE A 158 10.19 10.87 10.86
CA ILE A 158 11.45 11.07 10.14
C ILE A 158 11.18 11.87 8.87
N SER A 159 11.43 13.17 8.94
CA SER A 159 11.25 14.09 7.81
C SER A 159 12.53 14.29 6.99
N PRO A 160 12.41 14.79 5.74
CA PRO A 160 13.55 15.33 5.01
C PRO A 160 14.34 16.37 5.84
N PRO A 161 15.67 16.47 5.67
CA PRO A 161 16.53 15.72 4.75
C PRO A 161 17.01 14.37 5.31
N THR A 162 16.51 13.93 6.46
CA THR A 162 16.94 12.68 7.11
C THR A 162 16.48 11.45 6.32
N LEU A 163 15.22 11.46 5.87
CA LEU A 163 14.66 10.38 5.09
C LEU A 163 13.55 10.92 4.18
N PHE A 164 13.80 10.89 2.87
CA PHE A 164 12.80 11.19 1.85
C PHE A 164 11.91 9.98 1.63
N HIS A 165 10.59 10.19 1.68
CA HIS A 165 9.58 9.15 1.50
C HIS A 165 9.58 8.54 0.09
N ALA A 166 8.87 7.42 -0.11
CA ALA A 166 8.66 6.91 -1.47
C ALA A 166 7.65 7.80 -2.21
N VAL A 167 7.78 7.92 -3.54
CA VAL A 167 6.98 8.84 -4.38
C VAL A 167 5.48 8.80 -4.07
N SER A 168 4.88 7.61 -4.08
CA SER A 168 3.44 7.42 -3.81
C SER A 168 3.11 7.04 -2.37
N GLN A 169 4.03 7.25 -1.42
CA GLN A 169 3.77 6.93 0.00
C GLN A 169 2.62 7.77 0.55
N GLY A 170 1.74 7.15 1.33
CA GLY A 170 0.56 7.81 1.90
C GLY A 170 -0.65 7.88 0.96
N ALA A 171 -0.48 7.68 -0.34
CA ALA A 171 -1.59 7.72 -1.30
C ALA A 171 -2.35 6.39 -1.40
N LEU A 172 -3.67 6.49 -1.58
CA LEU A 172 -4.54 5.39 -2.02
C LEU A 172 -4.99 5.68 -3.44
N ALA A 173 -5.00 4.66 -4.28
CA ALA A 173 -5.54 4.80 -5.61
C ALA A 173 -6.50 3.67 -5.95
N ILE A 174 -7.42 3.91 -6.86
CA ILE A 174 -8.42 2.94 -7.29
C ILE A 174 -8.16 2.61 -8.75
N GLU A 175 -7.91 1.33 -9.01
CA GLU A 175 -7.84 0.76 -10.34
C GLU A 175 -9.24 0.27 -10.74
N VAL A 176 -9.69 0.65 -11.93
CA VAL A 176 -10.96 0.19 -12.51
C VAL A 176 -10.73 -0.26 -13.95
N ARG A 177 -11.71 -0.95 -14.53
CA ARG A 177 -11.65 -1.25 -15.96
C ARG A 177 -11.91 -0.01 -16.79
N SER A 178 -11.20 0.11 -17.91
CA SER A 178 -11.35 1.25 -18.82
C SER A 178 -12.74 1.36 -19.44
N ASP A 179 -13.46 0.24 -19.56
CA ASP A 179 -14.81 0.17 -20.15
C ASP A 179 -15.95 0.21 -19.12
N ASP A 180 -15.63 0.44 -17.84
CA ASP A 180 -16.60 0.47 -16.74
C ASP A 180 -17.00 1.89 -16.39
N THR A 181 -17.95 2.44 -17.15
CA THR A 181 -18.38 3.83 -17.01
C THR A 181 -18.97 4.13 -15.63
N GLU A 182 -19.70 3.18 -15.02
CA GLU A 182 -20.28 3.37 -13.69
C GLU A 182 -19.19 3.51 -12.63
N ALA A 183 -18.20 2.61 -12.62
CA ALA A 183 -17.07 2.69 -11.70
C ALA A 183 -16.26 3.97 -11.87
N LEU A 184 -16.05 4.39 -13.12
CA LEU A 184 -15.35 5.63 -13.45
C LEU A 184 -16.09 6.86 -12.89
N GLU A 185 -17.42 6.93 -13.03
CA GLU A 185 -18.22 8.04 -12.49
C GLU A 185 -18.24 8.07 -10.97
N LEU A 186 -18.29 6.91 -10.30
CA LEU A 186 -18.19 6.84 -8.85
C LEU A 186 -16.80 7.29 -8.36
N CYS A 187 -15.74 6.85 -9.03
CA CYS A 187 -14.36 7.21 -8.69
C CYS A 187 -14.10 8.73 -8.82
N LYS A 188 -14.70 9.41 -9.80
CA LYS A 188 -14.60 10.87 -9.95
C LYS A 188 -15.06 11.62 -8.70
N LYS A 189 -16.08 11.11 -7.99
CA LYS A 189 -16.66 11.78 -6.80
C LYS A 189 -15.74 11.72 -5.58
N ILE A 190 -14.84 10.74 -5.53
CA ILE A 190 -13.91 10.52 -4.41
C ILE A 190 -12.46 10.85 -4.75
N ALA A 191 -12.20 11.28 -5.99
CA ALA A 191 -10.87 11.65 -6.44
C ALA A 191 -10.45 12.98 -5.83
N HIS A 192 -9.28 13.00 -5.20
CA HIS A 192 -8.62 14.20 -4.71
C HIS A 192 -7.65 14.72 -5.77
N ARG A 193 -8.06 15.77 -6.49
CA ARG A 193 -7.37 16.27 -7.67
C ARG A 193 -5.97 16.80 -7.37
N GLU A 194 -5.81 17.50 -6.25
CA GLU A 194 -4.54 18.14 -5.88
C GLU A 194 -3.45 17.08 -5.62
N ASP A 195 -3.79 16.04 -4.84
CA ASP A 195 -2.88 14.92 -4.60
C ASP A 195 -2.62 14.10 -5.86
N ALA A 196 -3.62 13.97 -6.73
CA ALA A 196 -3.44 13.31 -8.02
C ALA A 196 -2.37 14.02 -8.87
N VAL A 197 -2.45 15.35 -8.98
CA VAL A 197 -1.46 16.16 -9.70
C VAL A 197 -0.08 16.06 -9.06
N SER A 198 0.01 16.27 -7.73
CA SER A 198 1.28 16.18 -7.01
C SER A 198 1.98 14.84 -7.20
N LEU A 199 1.21 13.73 -7.18
CA LEU A 199 1.77 12.40 -7.40
C LEU A 199 2.20 12.16 -8.84
N LEU A 200 1.48 12.72 -9.82
CA LEU A 200 1.88 12.63 -11.23
C LEU A 200 3.21 13.37 -11.47
N GLU A 201 3.39 14.54 -10.88
CA GLU A 201 4.65 15.31 -10.95
C GLU A 201 5.81 14.53 -10.31
N LEU A 202 5.60 13.99 -9.10
CA LEU A 202 6.62 13.18 -8.42
C LEU A 202 6.96 11.90 -9.19
N ARG A 203 6.00 11.32 -9.93
CA ARG A 203 6.23 10.15 -10.78
C ARG A 203 7.01 10.49 -12.04
N ALA A 204 6.75 11.64 -12.66
CA ALA A 204 7.48 12.09 -13.84
C ALA A 204 8.97 12.36 -13.56
N ALA A 205 9.36 12.52 -12.29
CA ALA A 205 10.72 12.72 -11.85
C ALA A 205 11.52 11.41 -11.56
N LEU A 206 10.89 10.23 -11.68
CA LEU A 206 11.52 8.90 -11.50
C LEU A 206 11.95 8.29 -12.83
#